data_AF-A0A1A2UNQ8-F1
#
_entry.id   AF-A0A1A2UNQ8-F1
#
_cell.length_a   1.000
_cell.length_b   1.000
_cell.length_c   1.000
_cell.angle_alpha   90.00
_cell.angle_beta   90.00
_cell.angle_gamma   90.00
#
_symmetry.space_group_name_H-M   'P 1'
#
loop_
_entity.id
_entity.type
_entity.pdbx_description
1 polymer ?
#
loop_
_entity_poly.entity_id
_entity_poly.type
_entity_poly.pdbx_seq_one_letter_code
_entity_poly.pdbx_strand_id
1 'polypeptide(L)'
;MKQLLAQVTTLVTVGATGFFGVGTASADDTPIGGPPTPGAPGDQTAFALGGAHVLGIPYDEYIRQEGAQWFPGQQREIVRYPAGQVQGHVLERLFPGIGKVGDELFPGLGLDGPSVGESVDEGVNNLDAAIRTGRPGTAIGLSEGGFVVDGEQARLANDPTAPPRDKLNFATFGDPIGRHAFGQSFLTAMFGVGSVVPALDYTMPPPYESQYDTNRFVAAYDSIADFPDRPDNMFALANTLLGLATGHTAVAFTNPSMVPPQNVRTTINSRGAKDTTIMVPEQHLPLVMPLKYIGIPEDTLNKLDAILIPRVNAGYARNDDPATAPVQVDPVHGFDPAEVTAPANQATFGGGADPFSQILSGATSVLSHGAG
;
A
#
# COMPACT_ATOMS: atom_id res chain seq x y z
N MET A 1 59.49 15.10 47.59
CA MET A 1 59.52 15.99 46.41
C MET A 1 58.16 15.91 45.72
N LYS A 2 57.49 17.06 45.51
CA LYS A 2 56.41 17.38 44.55
C LYS A 2 55.16 16.47 44.58
N GLN A 3 54.05 16.83 45.24
CA GLN A 3 52.98 17.79 44.86
C GLN A 3 52.34 17.62 43.46
N LEU A 4 51.01 17.43 43.51
CA LEU A 4 49.93 18.04 42.71
C LEU A 4 49.46 17.45 41.36
N LEU A 5 48.15 17.15 41.36
CA LEU A 5 47.08 17.65 40.47
C LEU A 5 46.97 17.20 38.99
N ALA A 6 45.74 16.80 38.67
CA ALA A 6 44.87 17.36 37.61
C ALA A 6 45.05 16.95 36.13
N GLN A 7 43.89 16.55 35.58
CA GLN A 7 43.23 17.15 34.40
C GLN A 7 43.78 16.91 32.98
N VAL A 8 42.83 16.48 32.14
CA VAL A 8 42.43 17.11 30.85
C VAL A 8 43.38 16.93 29.64
N THR A 9 42.85 16.19 28.65
CA THR A 9 42.95 16.45 27.18
C THR A 9 44.32 16.18 26.54
N THR A 10 44.40 15.49 25.40
CA THR A 10 44.44 16.17 24.09
C THR A 10 44.30 15.19 22.92
N LEU A 11 43.39 15.58 22.03
CA LEU A 11 43.17 15.19 20.62
C LEU A 11 44.47 15.04 19.79
N VAL A 12 44.53 14.05 18.89
CA VAL A 12 45.11 14.23 17.54
C VAL A 12 44.31 13.42 16.51
N THR A 13 44.02 14.06 15.39
CA THR A 13 43.08 13.76 14.32
C THR A 13 43.73 13.04 13.11
N VAL A 14 42.88 12.52 12.20
CA VAL A 14 43.12 12.17 10.77
C VAL A 14 43.80 10.82 10.53
N GLY A 15 43.35 9.90 9.67
CA GLY A 15 42.30 9.86 8.67
C GLY A 15 42.72 8.84 7.60
N ALA A 16 41.82 7.95 7.15
CA ALA A 16 41.96 7.22 5.88
C ALA A 16 40.60 6.63 5.49
N THR A 17 40.02 7.23 4.45
CA THR A 17 38.87 6.76 3.68
C THR A 17 39.19 5.41 3.02
N GLY A 18 38.33 4.42 3.26
CA GLY A 18 38.36 3.11 2.60
C GLY A 18 36.93 2.63 2.35
N PHE A 19 36.52 2.69 1.08
CA PHE A 19 35.24 2.25 0.54
C PHE A 19 34.97 0.77 0.84
N PHE A 20 34.08 0.46 1.78
CA PHE A 20 33.23 -0.74 1.81
C PHE A 20 32.04 -0.46 2.74
N GLY A 21 31.04 0.25 2.23
CA GLY A 21 29.78 0.48 2.95
C GLY A 21 28.93 -0.80 2.91
N VAL A 22 29.13 -1.70 3.88
CA VAL A 22 28.05 -2.60 4.30
C VAL A 22 27.07 -1.70 5.04
N GLY A 23 25.92 -1.42 4.42
CA GLY A 23 24.87 -0.63 5.06
C GLY A 23 24.41 -1.36 6.31
N THR A 24 24.89 -0.92 7.47
CA THR A 24 24.34 -1.35 8.75
C THR A 24 22.97 -0.71 8.89
N ALA A 25 21.91 -1.47 8.61
CA ALA A 25 20.57 -1.09 9.05
C ALA A 25 20.56 -1.19 10.59
N SER A 26 20.43 -0.06 11.28
CA SER A 26 20.08 -0.09 12.70
C SER A 26 18.56 -0.22 12.80
N ALA A 27 18.09 -1.24 13.52
CA ALA A 27 16.72 -1.23 14.01
C ALA A 27 16.66 -0.20 15.15
N ASP A 28 15.89 0.88 14.97
CA ASP A 28 15.58 1.80 16.06
C ASP A 28 14.44 1.18 16.90
N ASP A 29 14.69 0.94 18.19
CA ASP A 29 13.69 0.46 19.17
C ASP A 29 12.64 1.53 19.55
N THR A 30 12.54 2.61 18.77
CA THR A 30 11.57 3.68 19.01
C THR A 30 10.21 3.22 18.45
N PRO A 31 9.10 3.39 19.19
CA PRO A 31 7.77 3.22 18.61
C PRO A 31 7.71 3.99 17.29
N ILE A 32 7.27 3.33 16.22
CA ILE A 32 7.20 3.98 14.91
C ILE A 32 6.27 5.20 15.07
N GLY A 33 6.82 6.40 14.98
CA GLY A 33 6.02 7.59 14.73
C GLY A 33 5.47 7.48 13.31
N GLY A 34 4.25 7.96 13.06
CA GLY A 34 3.76 8.10 11.69
C GLY A 34 4.78 8.84 10.81
N PRO A 35 4.84 8.58 9.49
CA PRO A 35 5.90 9.14 8.67
C PRO A 35 5.96 10.67 8.78
N PRO A 36 7.16 11.26 8.70
CA PRO A 36 7.32 12.71 8.83
C PRO A 36 6.49 13.42 7.76
N THR A 37 5.76 14.46 8.16
CA THR A 37 4.91 15.24 7.25
C THR A 37 5.59 16.54 6.82
N PRO A 38 5.39 17.04 5.58
CA PRO A 38 6.09 18.24 5.12
C PRO A 38 5.48 19.51 5.71
N GLY A 39 6.22 20.28 6.51
CA GLY A 39 5.76 21.57 7.07
C GLY A 39 5.33 21.53 8.55
N ALA A 40 4.66 22.60 9.00
CA ALA A 40 4.24 22.74 10.40
C ALA A 40 2.91 21.98 10.67
N PRO A 41 2.73 21.37 11.86
CA PRO A 41 1.49 20.68 12.21
C PRO A 41 0.25 21.59 12.07
N GLY A 42 -0.82 21.07 11.44
CA GLY A 42 -2.11 21.75 11.30
C GLY A 42 -2.29 22.60 10.03
N ASP A 43 -1.22 22.85 9.27
CA ASP A 43 -1.29 23.59 7.99
C ASP A 43 -1.04 22.70 6.76
N GLN A 44 -1.12 21.39 6.95
CA GLN A 44 -0.81 20.39 5.93
C GLN A 44 -2.07 19.84 5.25
N THR A 45 -1.93 19.42 3.99
CA THR A 45 -3.00 18.76 3.23
C THR A 45 -2.64 17.30 2.93
N ALA A 46 -3.56 16.39 3.23
CA ALA A 46 -3.52 15.03 2.74
C ALA A 46 -4.37 14.96 1.46
N PHE A 47 -3.70 15.00 0.30
CA PHE A 47 -4.33 14.85 -1.01
C PHE A 47 -4.62 13.36 -1.23
N ALA A 48 -5.85 12.96 -0.96
CA ALA A 48 -6.26 11.57 -0.83
C ALA A 48 -6.97 11.08 -2.10
N LEU A 49 -6.53 9.94 -2.61
CA LEU A 49 -7.06 9.25 -3.78
C LEU A 49 -7.40 7.80 -3.42
N GLY A 50 -8.70 7.51 -3.42
CA GLY A 50 -9.20 6.15 -3.20
C GLY A 50 -8.87 5.20 -4.34
N GLY A 51 -9.12 3.90 -4.09
CA GLY A 51 -9.00 2.86 -5.10
C GLY A 51 -10.14 2.86 -6.12
N ALA A 52 -10.34 1.74 -6.83
CA ALA A 52 -11.48 1.58 -7.71
C ALA A 52 -12.81 1.71 -6.94
N HIS A 53 -13.83 2.31 -7.56
CA HIS A 53 -15.18 2.35 -6.96
C HIS A 53 -15.72 0.93 -6.82
N VAL A 54 -16.03 0.44 -5.62
CA VAL A 54 -16.66 -0.88 -5.44
C VAL A 54 -18.04 -0.71 -4.83
N LEU A 55 -19.05 -1.35 -5.44
CA LEU A 55 -20.43 -1.30 -4.95
C LEU A 55 -20.50 -1.79 -3.49
N GLY A 56 -21.14 -1.00 -2.63
CA GLY A 56 -21.31 -1.33 -1.21
C GLY A 56 -20.17 -0.84 -0.30
N ILE A 57 -19.11 -0.25 -0.84
CA ILE A 57 -18.08 0.45 -0.06
C ILE A 57 -18.45 1.94 0.03
N PRO A 58 -18.36 2.57 1.22
CA PRO A 58 -18.62 3.99 1.37
C PRO A 58 -17.41 4.79 0.90
N TYR A 59 -17.31 4.92 -0.42
CA TYR A 59 -16.12 5.38 -1.14
C TYR A 59 -15.53 6.68 -0.58
N ASP A 60 -16.33 7.74 -0.48
CA ASP A 60 -15.88 9.03 0.04
C ASP A 60 -15.41 8.98 1.49
N GLU A 61 -16.03 8.12 2.32
CA GLU A 61 -15.65 7.98 3.72
C GLU A 61 -14.33 7.21 3.85
N TYR A 62 -14.14 6.20 3.00
CA TYR A 62 -12.87 5.48 2.91
C TYR A 62 -11.73 6.43 2.55
N ILE A 63 -11.91 7.30 1.55
CA ILE A 63 -10.88 8.28 1.17
C ILE A 63 -10.62 9.28 2.31
N ARG A 64 -11.66 9.71 3.04
CA ARG A 64 -11.45 10.62 4.18
C ARG A 64 -10.63 9.98 5.29
N GLN A 65 -10.74 8.67 5.47
CA GLN A 65 -10.09 7.93 6.55
C GLN A 65 -8.77 7.26 6.14
N GLU A 66 -8.49 7.13 4.84
CA GLU A 66 -7.27 6.47 4.35
C GLU A 66 -6.01 7.18 4.87
N GLY A 67 -5.10 6.41 5.46
CA GLY A 67 -3.88 6.92 6.07
C GLY A 67 -4.11 7.91 7.23
N ALA A 68 -5.33 8.03 7.78
CA ALA A 68 -5.64 9.01 8.82
C ALA A 68 -4.82 8.80 10.10
N GLN A 69 -4.61 7.55 10.48
CA GLN A 69 -3.82 7.19 11.67
C GLN A 69 -2.30 7.28 11.42
N TRP A 70 -1.87 7.21 10.16
CA TRP A 70 -0.47 7.36 9.77
C TRP A 70 -0.05 8.81 9.60
N PHE A 71 -0.98 9.68 9.18
CA PHE A 71 -0.76 11.10 8.92
C PHE A 71 -1.72 11.98 9.73
N PRO A 72 -1.69 11.91 11.08
CA PRO A 72 -2.64 12.63 11.91
C PRO A 72 -2.48 14.15 11.76
N GLY A 73 -3.59 14.89 11.82
CA GLY A 73 -3.59 16.35 11.83
C GLY A 73 -3.46 17.04 10.47
N GLN A 74 -3.34 16.29 9.38
CA GLN A 74 -3.48 16.85 8.02
C GLN A 74 -4.94 17.09 7.64
N GLN A 75 -5.22 18.19 6.96
CA GLN A 75 -6.55 18.46 6.38
C GLN A 75 -6.76 17.56 5.17
N ARG A 76 -7.85 16.79 5.17
CA ARG A 76 -8.15 15.81 4.13
C ARG A 76 -8.78 16.51 2.93
N GLU A 77 -8.18 16.33 1.76
CA GLU A 77 -8.70 16.79 0.49
C GLU A 77 -8.86 15.58 -0.43
N ILE A 78 -10.10 15.28 -0.82
CA ILE A 78 -10.37 14.22 -1.79
C ILE A 78 -10.02 14.75 -3.17
N VAL A 79 -8.99 14.20 -3.81
CA VAL A 79 -8.71 14.46 -5.22
C VAL A 79 -9.58 13.55 -6.06
N ARG A 80 -10.59 14.13 -6.69
CA ARG A 80 -11.56 13.39 -7.52
C ARG A 80 -10.90 12.97 -8.83
N TYR A 81 -11.14 11.73 -9.21
CA TYR A 81 -10.80 11.17 -10.51
C TYR A 81 -11.80 10.04 -10.81
N PRO A 82 -11.86 9.53 -12.05
CA PRO A 82 -12.88 8.55 -12.43
C PRO A 82 -12.89 7.26 -11.59
N ALA A 83 -11.72 6.83 -11.09
CA ALA A 83 -11.57 5.59 -10.31
C ALA A 83 -12.19 4.39 -11.04
N GLY A 84 -11.78 4.23 -12.30
CA GLY A 84 -12.35 3.32 -13.27
C GLY A 84 -12.25 1.86 -12.82
N GLN A 85 -13.40 1.23 -12.59
CA GLN A 85 -13.42 -0.21 -12.43
C GLN A 85 -12.92 -0.90 -13.70
N VAL A 86 -12.33 -2.08 -13.51
CA VAL A 86 -11.96 -2.98 -14.59
C VAL A 86 -13.18 -3.21 -15.49
N GLN A 87 -13.06 -2.71 -16.73
CA GLN A 87 -13.79 -3.10 -17.93
C GLN A 87 -15.23 -2.63 -18.13
N GLY A 88 -15.35 -1.54 -18.91
CA GLY A 88 -16.48 -1.37 -19.82
C GLY A 88 -16.13 -1.58 -21.28
N HIS A 89 -15.50 -0.56 -21.86
CA HIS A 89 -15.21 -0.53 -23.29
C HIS A 89 -14.03 -1.41 -23.73
N VAL A 90 -13.08 -1.75 -22.84
CA VAL A 90 -11.95 -2.65 -23.17
C VAL A 90 -12.45 -4.08 -23.40
N LEU A 91 -13.41 -4.55 -22.58
CA LEU A 91 -14.09 -5.81 -22.85
C LEU A 91 -15.00 -5.71 -24.07
N GLU A 92 -15.71 -4.60 -24.29
CA GLU A 92 -16.49 -4.39 -25.53
C GLU A 92 -15.61 -4.49 -26.79
N ARG A 93 -14.35 -4.04 -26.73
CA ARG A 93 -13.38 -4.16 -27.83
C ARG A 93 -12.90 -5.60 -28.06
N LEU A 94 -12.82 -6.41 -27.01
CA LEU A 94 -12.41 -7.83 -27.09
C LEU A 94 -13.61 -8.78 -27.35
N PHE A 95 -14.78 -8.40 -26.86
CA PHE A 95 -16.05 -9.14 -26.86
C PHE A 95 -17.23 -8.15 -27.06
N PRO A 96 -17.56 -7.80 -28.31
CA PRO A 96 -18.63 -6.84 -28.61
C PRO A 96 -19.99 -7.27 -28.05
N GLY A 97 -20.67 -6.38 -27.32
CA GLY A 97 -21.98 -6.55 -26.70
C GLY A 97 -21.99 -6.79 -25.19
N ILE A 98 -20.82 -7.01 -24.56
CA ILE A 98 -20.74 -7.40 -23.14
C ILE A 98 -20.93 -6.22 -22.17
N GLY A 99 -20.54 -4.99 -22.56
CA GLY A 99 -20.76 -3.80 -21.72
C GLY A 99 -22.24 -3.50 -21.54
N LYS A 100 -23.00 -3.49 -22.65
CA LYS A 100 -24.46 -3.28 -22.63
C LYS A 100 -25.22 -4.36 -21.87
N VAL A 101 -24.83 -5.63 -22.03
CA VAL A 101 -25.49 -6.75 -21.34
C VAL A 101 -25.21 -6.70 -19.84
N GLY A 102 -24.00 -6.31 -19.44
CA GLY A 102 -23.66 -6.17 -18.02
C GLY A 102 -24.35 -4.99 -17.35
N ASP A 103 -24.45 -3.83 -18.00
CA ASP A 103 -25.17 -2.67 -17.46
C ASP A 103 -26.70 -2.87 -17.40
N GLU A 104 -27.28 -3.66 -18.32
CA GLU A 104 -28.70 -4.06 -18.27
C GLU A 104 -29.00 -5.09 -17.16
N LEU A 105 -28.05 -5.97 -16.83
CA LEU A 105 -28.23 -7.02 -15.81
C LEU A 105 -27.87 -6.53 -14.40
N PHE A 106 -26.93 -5.59 -14.27
CA PHE A 106 -26.41 -5.10 -12.98
C PHE A 106 -26.10 -3.59 -13.05
N PRO A 107 -27.12 -2.73 -12.96
CA PRO A 107 -26.93 -1.29 -13.03
C PRO A 107 -26.02 -0.79 -11.88
N GLY A 108 -24.92 -0.10 -12.24
CA GLY A 108 -23.95 0.47 -11.29
C GLY A 108 -22.60 -0.27 -11.19
N LEU A 109 -22.33 -1.24 -12.06
CA LEU A 109 -21.06 -1.99 -12.14
C LEU A 109 -19.91 -1.26 -12.86
N GLY A 110 -20.11 -0.03 -13.34
CA GLY A 110 -19.06 0.74 -14.02
C GLY A 110 -18.65 0.19 -15.39
N LEU A 111 -19.47 -0.64 -16.03
CA LEU A 111 -19.19 -1.29 -17.32
C LEU A 111 -19.33 -0.36 -18.55
N ASP A 112 -19.53 0.94 -18.35
CA ASP A 112 -19.43 1.99 -19.37
C ASP A 112 -18.43 3.10 -18.95
N GLY A 113 -17.62 2.86 -17.90
CA GLY A 113 -16.63 3.79 -17.37
C GLY A 113 -15.30 3.85 -18.15
N PRO A 114 -14.45 4.86 -17.89
CA PRO A 114 -13.11 4.94 -18.45
C PRO A 114 -12.24 3.77 -17.95
N SER A 115 -11.21 3.43 -18.72
CA SER A 115 -10.27 2.37 -18.37
C SER A 115 -9.42 2.82 -17.18
N VAL A 116 -8.71 1.90 -16.54
CA VAL A 116 -7.73 2.29 -15.51
C VAL A 116 -6.69 3.24 -16.11
N GLY A 117 -6.23 3.00 -17.35
CA GLY A 117 -5.35 3.93 -18.06
C GLY A 117 -5.90 5.35 -18.16
N GLU A 118 -7.14 5.49 -18.67
CA GLU A 118 -7.81 6.79 -18.83
C GLU A 118 -8.10 7.46 -17.48
N SER A 119 -8.55 6.67 -16.49
CA SER A 119 -8.80 7.09 -15.11
C SER A 119 -7.53 7.66 -14.47
N VAL A 120 -6.40 6.97 -14.65
CA VAL A 120 -5.10 7.40 -14.12
C VAL A 120 -4.61 8.67 -14.81
N ASP A 121 -4.74 8.80 -16.12
CA ASP A 121 -4.35 10.02 -16.84
C ASP A 121 -5.12 11.26 -16.33
N GLU A 122 -6.43 11.14 -16.10
CA GLU A 122 -7.23 12.20 -15.49
C GLU A 122 -6.82 12.45 -14.04
N GLY A 123 -6.65 11.38 -13.26
CA GLY A 123 -6.24 11.45 -11.86
C GLY A 123 -4.91 12.17 -11.66
N VAL A 124 -3.91 11.90 -12.48
CA VAL A 124 -2.59 12.56 -12.41
C VAL A 124 -2.75 14.05 -12.68
N ASN A 125 -3.57 14.46 -13.65
CA ASN A 125 -3.83 15.88 -13.93
C ASN A 125 -4.54 16.57 -12.77
N ASN A 126 -5.53 15.91 -12.16
CA ASN A 126 -6.26 16.47 -11.03
C ASN A 126 -5.39 16.57 -9.78
N LEU A 127 -4.52 15.58 -9.54
CA LEU A 127 -3.56 15.59 -8.44
C LEU A 127 -2.49 16.68 -8.61
N ASP A 128 -1.92 16.84 -9.80
CA ASP A 128 -0.97 17.93 -10.10
C ASP A 128 -1.59 19.31 -9.80
N ALA A 129 -2.83 19.54 -10.25
CA ALA A 129 -3.55 20.78 -10.00
C ALA A 129 -3.79 21.02 -8.50
N ALA A 130 -4.19 19.99 -7.75
CA ALA A 130 -4.39 20.05 -6.31
C ALA A 130 -3.07 20.35 -5.58
N ILE A 131 -1.98 19.66 -5.91
CA ILE A 131 -0.66 19.87 -5.32
C ILE A 131 -0.15 21.29 -5.56
N ARG A 132 -0.30 21.82 -6.78
CA ARG A 132 0.21 23.16 -7.14
C ARG A 132 -0.55 24.31 -6.49
N THR A 133 -1.85 24.11 -6.22
CA THR A 133 -2.71 25.14 -5.63
C THR A 133 -2.89 24.95 -4.13
N GLY A 134 -2.59 23.76 -3.62
CA GLY A 134 -2.72 23.36 -2.24
C GLY A 134 -1.55 23.76 -1.36
N ARG A 135 -1.62 23.30 -0.11
CA ARG A 135 -0.62 23.55 0.92
C ARG A 135 0.41 22.42 0.96
N PRO A 136 1.53 22.58 1.69
CA PRO A 136 2.46 21.49 1.91
C PRO A 136 1.74 20.26 2.45
N GLY A 137 2.14 19.07 2.04
CA GLY A 137 1.28 17.92 2.29
C GLY A 137 1.78 16.58 1.80
N THR A 138 0.93 15.59 1.98
CA THR A 138 1.15 14.21 1.53
C THR A 138 0.16 13.87 0.43
N ALA A 139 0.64 13.42 -0.72
CA ALA A 139 -0.19 12.76 -1.71
C ALA A 139 -0.34 11.28 -1.34
N ILE A 140 -1.56 10.84 -1.08
CA ILE A 140 -1.91 9.51 -0.57
C ILE A 140 -2.73 8.79 -1.64
N GLY A 141 -2.28 7.60 -2.03
CA GLY A 141 -2.97 6.76 -3.01
C GLY A 141 -3.24 5.38 -2.45
N LEU A 142 -4.51 4.97 -2.44
CA LEU A 142 -4.93 3.61 -2.12
C LEU A 142 -5.24 2.84 -3.41
N SER A 143 -4.67 1.64 -3.58
CA SER A 143 -4.97 0.74 -4.70
C SER A 143 -4.85 1.46 -6.05
N GLU A 144 -5.95 1.69 -6.78
CA GLU A 144 -5.93 2.46 -8.04
C GLU A 144 -5.35 3.89 -7.87
N GLY A 145 -5.60 4.55 -6.74
CA GLY A 145 -4.99 5.84 -6.42
C GLY A 145 -3.46 5.78 -6.32
N GLY A 146 -2.89 4.59 -6.09
CA GLY A 146 -1.46 4.32 -6.17
C GLY A 146 -0.88 4.57 -7.57
N PHE A 147 -1.58 4.18 -8.64
CA PHE A 147 -1.14 4.50 -10.01
C PHE A 147 -1.08 6.02 -10.26
N VAL A 148 -2.05 6.76 -9.73
CA VAL A 148 -2.12 8.22 -9.86
C VAL A 148 -0.96 8.87 -9.10
N VAL A 149 -0.73 8.45 -7.86
CA VAL A 149 0.40 8.91 -7.04
C VAL A 149 1.73 8.63 -7.72
N ASP A 150 1.95 7.42 -8.23
CA ASP A 150 3.19 7.05 -8.91
C ASP A 150 3.37 7.83 -10.21
N GLY A 151 2.29 7.99 -11.00
CA GLY A 151 2.29 8.78 -12.23
C GLY A 151 2.63 10.27 -11.99
N GLU A 152 2.06 10.87 -10.96
CA GLU A 152 2.36 12.25 -10.58
C GLU A 152 3.78 12.39 -10.04
N GLN A 153 4.24 11.45 -9.21
CA GLN A 153 5.60 11.47 -8.72
C GLN A 153 6.62 11.34 -9.87
N ALA A 154 6.34 10.51 -10.87
CA ALA A 154 7.16 10.38 -12.07
C ALA A 154 7.14 11.67 -12.93
N ARG A 155 5.99 12.34 -13.04
CA ARG A 155 5.85 13.64 -13.70
C ARG A 155 6.72 14.70 -13.02
N LEU A 156 6.55 14.90 -11.72
CA LEU A 156 7.25 15.92 -10.94
C LEU A 156 8.76 15.66 -10.83
N ALA A 157 9.21 14.40 -11.00
CA ALA A 157 10.62 14.08 -11.01
C ALA A 157 11.39 14.85 -12.11
N ASN A 158 10.76 15.19 -13.23
CA ASN A 158 11.41 15.85 -14.36
C ASN A 158 10.92 17.27 -14.62
N ASP A 159 10.01 17.78 -13.80
CA ASP A 159 9.44 19.11 -13.96
C ASP A 159 10.31 20.18 -13.27
N PRO A 160 10.84 21.18 -14.01
CA PRO A 160 11.60 22.29 -13.42
C PRO A 160 10.78 23.19 -12.49
N THR A 161 9.45 23.10 -12.53
CA THR A 161 8.51 23.86 -11.69
C THR A 161 7.94 23.02 -10.54
N ALA A 162 8.43 21.80 -10.34
CA ALA A 162 7.96 20.91 -9.29
C ALA A 162 8.10 21.54 -7.89
N PRO A 163 7.16 21.28 -6.97
CA PRO A 163 7.26 21.77 -5.59
C PRO A 163 8.60 21.40 -4.92
N PRO A 164 9.15 22.25 -4.04
CA PRO A 164 10.33 21.89 -3.27
C PRO A 164 10.15 20.61 -2.45
N ARG A 165 11.23 19.85 -2.25
CA ARG A 165 11.19 18.54 -1.55
C ARG A 165 10.69 18.59 -0.11
N ASP A 166 10.74 19.76 0.55
CA ASP A 166 10.26 19.98 1.92
C ASP A 166 8.78 20.36 1.97
N LYS A 167 8.09 20.40 0.83
CA LYS A 167 6.68 20.77 0.70
C LYS A 167 5.76 19.61 0.33
N LEU A 168 6.30 18.51 -0.18
CA LEU A 168 5.51 17.39 -0.66
C LEU A 168 6.21 16.08 -0.32
N ASN A 169 5.44 15.08 0.08
CA ASN A 169 5.85 13.69 0.14
C ASN A 169 4.71 12.79 -0.35
N PHE A 170 5.02 11.51 -0.56
CA PHE A 170 4.08 10.55 -1.13
C PHE A 170 3.86 9.38 -0.17
N ALA A 171 2.66 8.81 -0.25
CA ALA A 171 2.33 7.58 0.44
C ALA A 171 1.43 6.70 -0.44
N THR A 172 1.75 5.42 -0.52
CA THR A 172 0.92 4.43 -1.22
C THR A 172 0.47 3.34 -0.26
N PHE A 173 -0.77 2.90 -0.41
CA PHE A 173 -1.37 1.79 0.32
C PHE A 173 -1.86 0.78 -0.72
N GLY A 174 -1.32 -0.44 -0.71
CA GLY A 174 -1.75 -1.45 -1.70
C GLY A 174 -1.40 -1.06 -3.15
N ASP A 175 -0.22 -0.49 -3.38
CA ASP A 175 0.24 -0.06 -4.71
C ASP A 175 0.25 -1.22 -5.75
N PRO A 176 -0.47 -1.13 -6.88
CA PRO A 176 -0.52 -2.20 -7.89
C PRO A 176 0.73 -2.34 -8.77
N ILE A 177 1.60 -1.33 -8.83
CA ILE A 177 2.77 -1.28 -9.72
C ILE A 177 4.10 -1.02 -8.98
N GLY A 178 4.07 -1.11 -7.65
CA GLY A 178 5.22 -0.89 -6.80
C GLY A 178 6.30 -1.97 -6.87
N ARG A 179 7.52 -1.56 -6.51
CA ARG A 179 8.57 -2.43 -5.94
C ARG A 179 8.87 -1.92 -4.54
N HIS A 180 9.02 -2.82 -3.58
CA HIS A 180 9.27 -2.45 -2.19
C HIS A 180 10.37 -3.32 -1.59
N ALA A 181 10.84 -2.96 -0.40
CA ALA A 181 12.02 -3.58 0.21
C ALA A 181 11.86 -5.08 0.59
N PHE A 182 10.66 -5.65 0.41
CA PHE A 182 10.32 -7.03 0.77
C PHE A 182 9.71 -7.83 -0.39
N GLY A 183 9.54 -7.24 -1.57
CA GLY A 183 8.79 -7.86 -2.66
C GLY A 183 8.36 -6.88 -3.74
N GLN A 184 7.31 -7.25 -4.47
CA GLN A 184 6.79 -6.48 -5.60
C GLN A 184 5.29 -6.70 -5.75
N SER A 185 4.65 -5.74 -6.42
CA SER A 185 3.24 -5.82 -6.76
C SER A 185 2.96 -6.80 -7.92
N PHE A 186 1.73 -7.29 -8.02
CA PHE A 186 1.29 -8.24 -9.04
C PHE A 186 1.57 -7.76 -10.46
N LEU A 187 1.22 -6.52 -10.81
CA LEU A 187 1.42 -6.06 -12.18
C LEU A 187 2.90 -5.93 -12.52
N THR A 188 3.72 -5.52 -11.56
CA THR A 188 5.18 -5.49 -11.69
C THR A 188 5.80 -6.87 -11.89
N ALA A 189 5.24 -7.90 -11.25
CA ALA A 189 5.68 -9.28 -11.40
C ALA A 189 5.29 -9.88 -12.76
N MET A 190 4.13 -9.49 -13.29
CA MET A 190 3.51 -10.11 -14.47
C MET A 190 3.80 -9.40 -15.79
N PHE A 191 4.04 -8.08 -15.74
CA PHE A 191 4.12 -7.23 -16.92
C PHE A 191 5.45 -6.45 -16.95
N GLY A 192 6.16 -6.55 -18.08
CA GLY A 192 7.39 -5.80 -18.31
C GLY A 192 7.13 -4.33 -18.63
N VAL A 193 8.14 -3.48 -18.43
CA VAL A 193 8.11 -2.06 -18.82
C VAL A 193 7.70 -1.92 -20.30
N GLY A 194 6.77 -1.00 -20.57
CA GLY A 194 6.24 -0.72 -21.89
C GLY A 194 5.19 -1.70 -22.41
N SER A 195 4.90 -2.78 -21.67
CA SER A 195 3.74 -3.62 -21.98
C SER A 195 2.44 -2.95 -21.54
N VAL A 196 1.39 -3.12 -22.35
CA VAL A 196 0.04 -2.69 -21.98
C VAL A 196 -0.61 -3.84 -21.22
N VAL A 197 -1.05 -3.57 -19.99
CA VAL A 197 -1.77 -4.54 -19.17
C VAL A 197 -3.14 -4.77 -19.81
N PRO A 198 -3.45 -6.00 -20.26
CA PRO A 198 -4.75 -6.32 -20.82
C PRO A 198 -5.87 -5.97 -19.82
N ALA A 199 -7.04 -5.59 -20.34
CA ALA A 199 -8.20 -5.14 -19.55
C ALA A 199 -8.07 -3.79 -18.82
N LEU A 200 -6.86 -3.33 -18.49
CA LEU A 200 -6.64 -2.05 -17.80
C LEU A 200 -6.39 -0.89 -18.76
N ASP A 201 -5.93 -1.18 -19.98
CA ASP A 201 -5.43 -0.18 -20.95
C ASP A 201 -4.31 0.70 -20.34
N TYR A 202 -3.55 0.12 -19.41
CA TYR A 202 -2.49 0.79 -18.67
C TYR A 202 -1.12 0.34 -19.18
N THR A 203 -0.26 1.28 -19.55
CA THR A 203 1.11 0.97 -20.00
C THR A 203 2.06 0.98 -18.80
N MET A 204 2.74 -0.14 -18.56
CA MET A 204 3.68 -0.26 -17.44
C MET A 204 4.83 0.74 -17.57
N PRO A 205 5.03 1.66 -16.60
CA PRO A 205 6.05 2.70 -16.70
C PRO A 205 7.45 2.13 -16.44
N PRO A 206 8.52 2.77 -16.98
CA PRO A 206 9.87 2.49 -16.51
C PRO A 206 10.05 2.94 -15.05
N PRO A 207 11.01 2.36 -14.31
CA PRO A 207 11.38 2.86 -13.00
C PRO A 207 11.76 4.35 -13.04
N TYR A 208 11.35 5.10 -12.02
CA TYR A 208 11.66 6.51 -11.87
C TYR A 208 12.21 6.80 -10.47
N GLU A 209 12.93 7.90 -10.34
CA GLU A 209 13.34 8.44 -9.05
C GLU A 209 12.95 9.92 -8.97
N SER A 210 12.34 10.32 -7.84
CA SER A 210 11.99 11.72 -7.56
C SER A 210 12.77 12.25 -6.35
N GLN A 211 12.67 13.57 -6.13
CA GLN A 211 13.22 14.27 -4.96
C GLN A 211 12.37 14.14 -3.69
N TYR A 212 11.21 13.48 -3.76
CA TYR A 212 10.25 13.42 -2.66
C TYR A 212 10.34 12.11 -1.91
N ASP A 213 10.28 12.20 -0.58
CA ASP A 213 10.23 11.02 0.26
C ASP A 213 8.91 10.26 0.02
N THR A 214 8.97 8.93 -0.03
CA THR A 214 7.82 8.05 -0.27
C THR A 214 7.68 7.03 0.87
N ASN A 215 6.45 6.80 1.33
CA ASN A 215 6.11 5.74 2.27
C ASN A 215 5.22 4.70 1.58
N ARG A 216 5.69 3.46 1.47
CA ARG A 216 4.98 2.36 0.81
C ARG A 216 4.44 1.42 1.87
N PHE A 217 3.13 1.48 2.11
CA PHE A 217 2.43 0.61 3.05
C PHE A 217 1.91 -0.63 2.34
N VAL A 218 2.34 -1.79 2.83
CA VAL A 218 2.06 -3.07 2.20
C VAL A 218 1.54 -4.03 3.26
N ALA A 219 0.31 -4.53 3.10
CA ALA A 219 -0.17 -5.62 3.94
C ALA A 219 0.57 -6.91 3.54
N ALA A 220 1.03 -7.67 4.55
CA ALA A 220 1.63 -8.97 4.27
C ALA A 220 0.65 -9.87 3.51
N TYR A 221 1.12 -10.47 2.42
CA TYR A 221 0.34 -11.38 1.56
C TYR A 221 -0.79 -10.74 0.75
N ASP A 222 -0.82 -9.41 0.63
CA ASP A 222 -1.69 -8.71 -0.31
C ASP A 222 -1.43 -9.18 -1.76
N SER A 223 -2.45 -9.72 -2.44
CA SER A 223 -2.29 -10.18 -3.83
C SER A 223 -1.94 -9.09 -4.83
N ILE A 224 -2.19 -7.82 -4.51
CA ILE A 224 -1.93 -6.71 -5.42
C ILE A 224 -0.56 -6.11 -5.14
N ALA A 225 -0.25 -5.80 -3.88
CA ALA A 225 0.99 -5.09 -3.51
C ALA A 225 2.13 -5.99 -3.00
N ASP A 226 1.83 -7.23 -2.62
CA ASP A 226 2.80 -8.20 -2.06
C ASP A 226 2.66 -9.57 -2.75
N PHE A 227 2.84 -9.58 -4.07
CA PHE A 227 2.69 -10.78 -4.88
C PHE A 227 3.88 -11.75 -4.67
N PRO A 228 3.66 -13.07 -4.59
CA PRO A 228 4.72 -14.02 -4.31
C PRO A 228 5.78 -14.07 -5.42
N ASP A 229 7.04 -14.13 -5.02
CA ASP A 229 8.18 -14.31 -5.92
C ASP A 229 8.18 -15.68 -6.62
N ARG A 230 7.51 -16.67 -6.00
CA ARG A 230 7.38 -18.06 -6.48
C ARG A 230 5.90 -18.42 -6.64
N PRO A 231 5.23 -17.93 -7.71
CA PRO A 231 3.79 -18.11 -7.89
C PRO A 231 3.38 -19.57 -8.14
N ASP A 232 4.33 -20.48 -8.41
CA ASP A 232 4.11 -21.93 -8.47
C ASP A 232 3.89 -22.56 -7.08
N ASN A 233 4.18 -21.84 -5.99
CA ASN A 233 3.79 -22.23 -4.65
C ASN A 233 2.27 -22.04 -4.45
N MET A 234 1.53 -23.14 -4.55
CA MET A 234 0.06 -23.11 -4.43
C MET A 234 -0.45 -22.64 -3.07
N PHE A 235 0.30 -22.81 -1.97
CA PHE A 235 -0.12 -22.28 -0.67
C PHE A 235 -0.03 -20.76 -0.64
N ALA A 236 1.06 -20.19 -1.18
CA ALA A 236 1.22 -18.75 -1.30
C ALA A 236 0.15 -18.16 -2.22
N LEU A 237 -0.10 -18.77 -3.37
CA LEU A 237 -1.11 -18.32 -4.32
C LEU A 237 -2.53 -18.39 -3.73
N ALA A 238 -2.89 -19.48 -3.05
CA ALA A 238 -4.19 -19.59 -2.39
C ALA A 238 -4.34 -18.55 -1.27
N ASN A 239 -3.26 -18.25 -0.55
CA ASN A 239 -3.25 -17.24 0.49
C ASN A 239 -3.41 -15.83 -0.08
N THR A 240 -2.73 -15.49 -1.16
CA THR A 240 -2.87 -14.17 -1.78
C THR A 240 -4.28 -13.93 -2.31
N LEU A 241 -4.94 -14.95 -2.87
CA LEU A 241 -6.33 -14.83 -3.34
C LEU A 241 -7.29 -14.38 -2.23
N LEU A 242 -7.07 -14.83 -0.99
CA LEU A 242 -7.82 -14.33 0.16
C LEU A 242 -7.25 -13.03 0.72
N GLY A 243 -5.95 -12.78 0.55
CA GLY A 243 -5.26 -11.53 0.90
C GLY A 243 -5.86 -10.30 0.21
N LEU A 244 -6.37 -10.46 -1.02
CA LEU A 244 -7.13 -9.40 -1.71
C LEU A 244 -8.34 -8.91 -0.88
N ALA A 245 -9.10 -9.87 -0.37
CA ALA A 245 -10.37 -9.61 0.31
C ALA A 245 -10.17 -9.09 1.74
N THR A 246 -9.03 -9.42 2.34
CA THR A 246 -8.74 -9.20 3.77
C THR A 246 -7.78 -8.01 3.93
N GLY A 247 -6.57 -8.06 3.39
CA GLY A 247 -5.53 -7.07 3.67
C GLY A 247 -5.54 -5.82 2.78
N HIS A 248 -5.88 -5.95 1.50
CA HIS A 248 -5.55 -4.96 0.46
C HIS A 248 -6.06 -3.53 0.77
N THR A 249 -7.36 -3.38 1.01
CA THR A 249 -7.95 -2.08 1.36
C THR A 249 -7.73 -1.74 2.84
N ALA A 250 -7.75 -2.76 3.70
CA ALA A 250 -7.67 -2.60 5.15
C ALA A 250 -6.35 -1.95 5.60
N VAL A 251 -5.25 -2.16 4.87
CA VAL A 251 -3.93 -1.58 5.19
C VAL A 251 -3.97 -0.06 5.35
N ALA A 252 -4.84 0.65 4.61
CA ALA A 252 -5.00 2.10 4.72
C ALA A 252 -5.59 2.58 6.05
N PHE A 253 -6.20 1.69 6.82
CA PHE A 253 -6.86 1.98 8.11
C PHE A 253 -6.04 1.51 9.32
N THR A 254 -4.87 0.92 9.06
CA THR A 254 -3.92 0.49 10.09
C THR A 254 -3.23 1.67 10.74
N ASN A 255 -2.38 1.41 11.73
CA ASN A 255 -1.65 2.45 12.45
C ASN A 255 -0.26 1.98 12.89
N PRO A 256 0.60 2.91 13.35
CA PRO A 256 1.98 2.57 13.69
C PRO A 256 2.18 1.53 14.78
N SER A 257 1.23 1.34 15.71
CA SER A 257 1.40 0.33 16.77
C SER A 257 1.20 -1.10 16.29
N MET A 258 0.68 -1.28 15.07
CA MET A 258 0.50 -2.59 14.43
C MET A 258 1.76 -3.05 13.69
N VAL A 259 2.79 -2.20 13.59
CA VAL A 259 4.00 -2.50 12.82
C VAL A 259 5.19 -2.65 13.75
N PRO A 260 5.86 -3.82 13.76
CA PRO A 260 7.09 -3.96 14.52
C PRO A 260 8.27 -3.27 13.78
N PRO A 261 9.28 -2.74 14.49
CA PRO A 261 10.37 -1.97 13.87
C PRO A 261 11.11 -2.70 12.72
N GLN A 262 11.31 -4.01 12.84
CA GLN A 262 11.96 -4.82 11.79
C GLN A 262 11.22 -4.87 10.45
N ASN A 263 9.93 -4.50 10.43
CA ASN A 263 9.13 -4.42 9.22
C ASN A 263 9.26 -3.09 8.48
N VAL A 264 10.07 -2.17 8.99
CA VAL A 264 10.36 -0.90 8.33
C VAL A 264 11.74 -0.95 7.68
N ARG A 265 11.79 -0.71 6.38
CA ARG A 265 13.03 -0.62 5.61
C ARG A 265 13.05 0.68 4.82
N THR A 266 14.07 1.50 5.06
CA THR A 266 14.29 2.74 4.32
C THR A 266 15.53 2.63 3.45
N THR A 267 15.39 3.05 2.19
CA THR A 267 16.51 3.29 1.27
C THR A 267 16.56 4.77 0.89
N ILE A 268 17.70 5.23 0.39
CA ILE A 268 17.86 6.60 -0.11
C ILE A 268 18.25 6.50 -1.58
N ASN A 269 17.46 7.15 -2.45
CA ASN A 269 17.67 7.12 -3.88
C ASN A 269 18.77 8.10 -4.34
N SER A 270 19.12 8.11 -5.64
CA SER A 270 20.20 8.95 -6.16
C SER A 270 19.92 10.46 -6.07
N ARG A 271 18.66 10.83 -5.87
CA ARG A 271 18.18 12.22 -5.68
C ARG A 271 18.09 12.61 -4.21
N GLY A 272 18.52 11.73 -3.30
CA GLY A 272 18.57 11.95 -1.87
C GLY A 272 17.22 11.89 -1.18
N ALA A 273 16.20 11.32 -1.81
CA ALA A 273 14.88 11.08 -1.22
C ALA A 273 14.83 9.70 -0.55
N LYS A 274 14.07 9.60 0.55
CA LYS A 274 13.85 8.34 1.28
C LYS A 274 12.71 7.56 0.65
N ASP A 275 12.93 6.29 0.33
CA ASP A 275 11.85 5.34 0.05
C ASP A 275 11.75 4.38 1.22
N THR A 276 10.64 4.48 1.97
CA THR A 276 10.39 3.73 3.20
C THR A 276 9.28 2.71 2.96
N THR A 277 9.63 1.44 2.96
CA THR A 277 8.67 0.33 2.96
C THR A 277 8.24 0.00 4.38
N ILE A 278 6.94 -0.12 4.59
CA ILE A 278 6.31 -0.44 5.86
C ILE A 278 5.42 -1.68 5.62
N MET A 279 5.90 -2.85 6.02
CA MET A 279 5.11 -4.08 5.92
C MET A 279 4.23 -4.23 7.15
N VAL A 280 2.90 -4.24 6.96
CA VAL A 280 1.95 -4.40 8.06
C VAL A 280 1.58 -5.88 8.22
N PRO A 281 1.88 -6.52 9.37
CA PRO A 281 1.51 -7.91 9.62
C PRO A 281 -0.02 -8.08 9.72
N GLU A 282 -0.54 -9.19 9.21
CA GLU A 282 -1.91 -9.61 9.50
C GLU A 282 -2.01 -10.31 10.86
N GLN A 283 -3.19 -10.32 11.47
CA GLN A 283 -3.40 -11.07 12.71
C GLN A 283 -3.24 -12.59 12.49
N HIS A 284 -3.82 -13.09 11.41
CA HIS A 284 -3.66 -14.47 10.94
C HIS A 284 -3.35 -14.47 9.46
N LEU A 285 -2.91 -15.62 8.93
CA LEU A 285 -2.85 -15.77 7.48
C LEU A 285 -4.22 -15.47 6.84
N PRO A 286 -4.27 -14.83 5.65
CA PRO A 286 -5.51 -14.73 4.88
C PRO A 286 -6.26 -16.05 4.68
N LEU A 287 -5.55 -17.20 4.57
CA LEU A 287 -6.17 -18.53 4.55
C LEU A 287 -6.94 -18.91 5.83
N VAL A 288 -6.54 -18.33 6.96
CA VAL A 288 -7.05 -18.63 8.30
C VAL A 288 -8.10 -17.62 8.74
N MET A 289 -8.05 -16.38 8.24
CA MET A 289 -9.01 -15.31 8.57
C MET A 289 -10.49 -15.70 8.43
N PRO A 290 -10.96 -16.38 7.37
CA PRO A 290 -12.36 -16.83 7.29
C PRO A 290 -12.80 -17.71 8.45
N LEU A 291 -11.89 -18.53 9.00
CA LEU A 291 -12.18 -19.42 10.13
C LEU A 291 -12.40 -18.63 11.42
N LYS A 292 -11.69 -17.51 11.59
CA LYS A 292 -11.93 -16.57 12.69
C LYS A 292 -13.38 -16.08 12.67
N TYR A 293 -13.86 -15.65 11.50
CA TYR A 293 -15.18 -15.05 11.37
C TYR A 293 -16.35 -16.04 11.55
N ILE A 294 -16.12 -17.35 11.39
CA ILE A 294 -17.11 -18.38 11.72
C ILE A 294 -16.99 -18.91 13.17
N GLY A 295 -16.16 -18.27 14.00
CA GLY A 295 -16.08 -18.53 15.43
C GLY A 295 -15.12 -19.67 15.85
N ILE A 296 -14.16 -20.04 15.01
CA ILE A 296 -13.11 -20.98 15.43
C ILE A 296 -12.23 -20.32 16.51
N PRO A 297 -11.91 -21.03 17.62
CA PRO A 297 -11.13 -20.43 18.71
C PRO A 297 -9.71 -20.02 18.32
N GLU A 298 -9.25 -18.90 18.87
CA GLU A 298 -7.92 -18.31 18.67
C GLU A 298 -6.76 -19.31 18.80
N ASP A 299 -6.75 -20.13 19.86
CA ASP A 299 -5.74 -21.17 20.08
C ASP A 299 -5.68 -22.21 18.94
N THR A 300 -6.78 -22.40 18.22
CA THR A 300 -6.85 -23.32 17.08
C THR A 300 -6.35 -22.63 15.81
N LEU A 301 -6.70 -21.36 15.61
CA LEU A 301 -6.20 -20.53 14.52
C LEU A 301 -4.66 -20.40 14.59
N ASN A 302 -4.13 -20.09 15.77
CA ASN A 302 -2.68 -19.98 16.01
C ASN A 302 -1.91 -21.28 15.69
N LYS A 303 -2.50 -22.44 15.98
CA LYS A 303 -1.90 -23.74 15.60
C LYS A 303 -1.95 -23.97 14.10
N LEU A 304 -3.03 -23.56 13.44
CA LEU A 304 -3.17 -23.68 12.00
C LEU A 304 -2.18 -22.77 11.28
N ASP A 305 -2.03 -21.53 11.73
CA ASP A 305 -1.00 -20.60 11.25
C ASP A 305 0.41 -21.19 11.41
N ALA A 306 0.75 -21.73 12.58
CA ALA A 306 2.06 -22.35 12.80
C ALA A 306 2.37 -23.48 11.80
N ILE A 307 1.34 -24.16 11.28
CA ILE A 307 1.47 -25.19 10.24
C ILE A 307 1.56 -24.54 8.84
N LEU A 308 0.75 -23.54 8.54
CA LEU A 308 0.62 -22.98 7.20
C LEU A 308 1.69 -21.93 6.87
N ILE A 309 2.13 -21.13 7.85
CA ILE A 309 3.09 -20.03 7.64
C ILE A 309 4.35 -20.51 6.91
N PRO A 310 5.04 -21.60 7.30
CA PRO A 310 6.23 -22.04 6.55
C PRO A 310 5.95 -22.41 5.09
N ARG A 311 4.74 -22.90 4.78
CA ARG A 311 4.34 -23.29 3.43
C ARG A 311 4.03 -22.08 2.57
N VAL A 312 3.31 -21.10 3.12
CA VAL A 312 3.02 -19.83 2.47
C VAL A 312 4.32 -19.04 2.28
N ASN A 313 5.13 -18.91 3.34
CA ASN A 313 6.37 -18.14 3.33
C ASN A 313 7.41 -18.64 2.33
N ALA A 314 7.41 -19.94 2.02
CA ALA A 314 8.27 -20.50 0.96
C ALA A 314 8.00 -19.87 -0.42
N GLY A 315 6.83 -19.27 -0.64
CA GLY A 315 6.48 -18.54 -1.86
C GLY A 315 7.15 -17.17 -2.01
N TYR A 316 7.81 -16.67 -0.96
CA TYR A 316 8.33 -15.32 -0.87
C TYR A 316 9.82 -15.32 -0.54
N ALA A 317 10.63 -14.71 -1.41
CA ALA A 317 12.09 -14.71 -1.30
C ALA A 317 12.58 -13.95 -0.06
N ARG A 318 11.81 -12.98 0.44
CA ARG A 318 12.10 -12.29 1.73
C ARG A 318 12.25 -13.23 2.93
N ASN A 319 11.72 -14.46 2.84
CA ASN A 319 11.77 -15.46 3.89
C ASN A 319 12.94 -16.45 3.76
N ASP A 320 13.74 -16.35 2.68
CA ASP A 320 14.88 -17.25 2.46
C ASP A 320 15.99 -17.04 3.51
N ASP A 321 16.09 -15.82 4.04
CA ASP A 321 16.94 -15.49 5.18
C ASP A 321 16.07 -15.12 6.40
N PRO A 322 15.86 -16.07 7.33
CA PRO A 322 15.08 -15.83 8.54
C PRO A 322 15.61 -14.70 9.42
N ALA A 323 16.90 -14.34 9.32
CA ALA A 323 17.48 -13.27 10.12
C ALA A 323 17.03 -11.87 9.68
N THR A 324 16.55 -11.74 8.44
CA THR A 324 16.09 -10.46 7.88
C THR A 324 14.61 -10.47 7.50
N ALA A 325 13.94 -11.62 7.61
CA ALA A 325 12.53 -11.76 7.28
C ALA A 325 11.64 -10.85 8.16
N PRO A 326 10.68 -10.12 7.58
CA PRO A 326 9.72 -9.34 8.35
C PRO A 326 8.71 -10.27 9.04
N VAL A 327 8.13 -9.78 10.13
CA VAL A 327 6.97 -10.41 10.77
C VAL A 327 5.76 -10.20 9.86
N GLN A 328 5.15 -11.29 9.40
CA GLN A 328 4.03 -11.22 8.45
C GLN A 328 2.69 -11.61 9.08
N VAL A 329 2.75 -12.40 10.15
CA VAL A 329 1.61 -12.78 10.98
C VAL A 329 1.97 -12.48 12.43
N ASP A 330 1.14 -11.70 13.11
CA ASP A 330 1.26 -11.42 14.54
C ASP A 330 -0.15 -11.50 15.17
N PRO A 331 -0.50 -12.60 15.85
CA PRO A 331 -1.83 -12.77 16.45
C PRO A 331 -2.22 -11.73 17.51
N VAL A 332 -1.24 -10.96 18.01
CA VAL A 332 -1.43 -9.98 19.08
C VAL A 332 -1.51 -8.56 18.53
N HIS A 333 -0.62 -8.19 17.62
CA HIS A 333 -0.50 -6.82 17.11
C HIS A 333 -0.83 -6.66 15.62
N GLY A 334 -0.90 -7.76 14.87
CA GLY A 334 -1.30 -7.77 13.48
C GLY A 334 -2.76 -7.30 13.35
N PHE A 335 -3.08 -6.68 12.22
CA PHE A 335 -4.41 -6.11 12.05
C PHE A 335 -5.45 -7.19 11.70
N ASP A 336 -6.67 -7.02 12.22
CA ASP A 336 -7.86 -7.67 11.67
C ASP A 336 -8.52 -6.69 10.67
N PRO A 337 -8.66 -7.08 9.38
CA PRO A 337 -9.37 -6.32 8.36
C PRO A 337 -10.74 -5.75 8.77
N ALA A 338 -11.54 -6.57 9.45
CA ALA A 338 -12.87 -6.21 9.89
C ALA A 338 -12.82 -5.14 10.98
N GLU A 339 -11.87 -5.27 11.92
CA GLU A 339 -11.74 -4.33 13.04
C GLU A 339 -11.22 -2.97 12.58
N VAL A 340 -10.22 -2.94 11.69
CA VAL A 340 -9.64 -1.68 11.22
C VAL A 340 -10.55 -0.91 10.27
N THR A 341 -11.40 -1.60 9.50
CA THR A 341 -12.37 -0.94 8.60
C THR A 341 -13.73 -0.66 9.26
N ALA A 342 -14.02 -1.25 10.42
CA ALA A 342 -15.28 -1.06 11.13
C ALA A 342 -15.66 0.42 11.35
N PRO A 343 -14.76 1.35 11.75
CA PRO A 343 -15.13 2.75 11.92
C PRO A 343 -15.67 3.41 10.64
N ALA A 344 -15.04 3.15 9.50
CA ALA A 344 -15.48 3.68 8.20
C ALA A 344 -16.85 3.10 7.79
N ASN A 345 -17.05 1.80 8.02
CA ASN A 345 -18.31 1.13 7.75
C ASN A 345 -19.43 1.57 8.70
N GLN A 346 -19.13 1.77 9.98
CA GLN A 346 -20.09 2.26 10.98
C GLN A 346 -20.53 3.70 10.68
N ALA A 347 -19.58 4.57 10.30
CA ALA A 347 -19.87 5.96 9.94
C ALA A 347 -20.89 6.07 8.80
N THR A 348 -20.95 5.06 7.92
CA THR A 348 -21.82 5.09 6.74
C THR A 348 -23.07 4.22 6.85
N PHE A 349 -22.95 3.02 7.44
CA PHE A 349 -24.03 2.02 7.46
C PHE A 349 -24.65 1.78 8.85
N GLY A 350 -24.18 2.47 9.90
CA GLY A 350 -24.79 2.40 11.24
C GLY A 350 -24.54 1.08 11.99
N GLY A 351 -23.50 0.31 11.63
CA GLY A 351 -22.98 -0.82 12.42
C GLY A 351 -23.71 -2.17 12.30
N GLY A 352 -24.59 -2.34 11.31
CA GLY A 352 -25.42 -3.54 11.16
C GLY A 352 -24.92 -4.61 10.17
N ALA A 353 -23.79 -4.41 9.49
CA ALA A 353 -23.30 -5.35 8.49
C ALA A 353 -22.28 -6.33 9.09
N ASP A 354 -22.47 -7.62 8.80
CA ASP A 354 -21.54 -8.69 9.17
C ASP A 354 -20.22 -8.54 8.37
N PRO A 355 -19.05 -8.48 9.04
CA PRO A 355 -17.77 -8.25 8.37
C PRO A 355 -17.42 -9.31 7.32
N PHE A 356 -17.78 -10.58 7.57
CA PHE A 356 -17.57 -11.66 6.61
C PHE A 356 -18.38 -11.45 5.33
N SER A 357 -19.62 -10.99 5.45
CA SER A 357 -20.48 -10.66 4.31
C SER A 357 -19.96 -9.45 3.53
N GLN A 358 -19.33 -8.48 4.19
CA GLN A 358 -18.70 -7.33 3.53
C GLN A 358 -17.41 -7.71 2.79
N ILE A 359 -16.55 -8.50 3.43
CA ILE A 359 -15.35 -9.09 2.83
C ILE A 359 -15.73 -9.97 1.65
N LEU A 360 -16.75 -10.82 1.80
CA LEU A 360 -17.25 -11.69 0.75
C LEU A 360 -17.92 -10.88 -0.37
N SER A 361 -18.69 -9.83 -0.09
CA SER A 361 -19.25 -8.96 -1.14
C SER A 361 -18.17 -8.22 -1.91
N GLY A 362 -17.12 -7.74 -1.24
CA GLY A 362 -15.95 -7.15 -1.87
C GLY A 362 -15.22 -8.18 -2.75
N ALA A 363 -14.90 -9.34 -2.19
CA ALA A 363 -14.22 -10.42 -2.90
C ALA A 363 -15.02 -10.96 -4.09
N THR A 364 -16.34 -11.16 -3.93
CA THR A 364 -17.22 -11.64 -5.00
C THR A 364 -17.48 -10.57 -6.06
N SER A 365 -17.50 -9.28 -5.72
CA SER A 365 -17.53 -8.22 -6.73
C SER A 365 -16.29 -8.22 -7.61
N VAL A 366 -15.13 -8.61 -7.05
CA VAL A 366 -13.87 -8.73 -7.81
C VAL A 366 -13.73 -10.10 -8.50
N LEU A 367 -14.21 -11.19 -7.90
CA LEU A 367 -14.04 -12.57 -8.38
C LEU A 367 -15.18 -13.07 -9.29
N SER A 368 -16.38 -12.49 -9.24
CA SER A 368 -17.50 -12.86 -10.12
C SER A 368 -17.25 -12.55 -11.61
N HIS A 369 -16.06 -12.07 -11.94
CA HIS A 369 -15.57 -11.88 -13.31
C HIS A 369 -14.54 -12.93 -13.77
N GLY A 370 -14.44 -14.08 -13.09
CA GLY A 370 -13.59 -15.21 -13.48
C GLY A 370 -14.29 -16.44 -14.07
N ALA A 371 -15.63 -16.51 -14.05
CA ALA A 371 -16.36 -17.67 -14.55
C ALA A 371 -17.69 -17.26 -15.20
N GLY A 372 -17.65 -17.06 -16.51
CA GLY A 372 -18.80 -16.87 -17.40
C GLY A 372 -18.36 -17.03 -18.84
#